data_AF-A0A0G1PKT2-F1
#
_entry.id   AF-A0A0G1PKT2-F1
#
_cell.length_a   1.000
_cell.length_b   1.000
_cell.length_c   1.000
_cell.angle_alpha   90.00
_cell.angle_beta   90.00
_cell.angle_gamma   90.00
#
_symmetry.space_group_name_H-M   'P 1'
#
loop_
_entity.id
_entity.type
_entity.pdbx_description
1 polymer ?
#
loop_
_entity_poly.entity_id
_entity_poly.type
_entity_poly.pdbx_seq_one_letter_code
_entity_poly.pdbx_strand_id
1 'polypeptide(L)'
;MGFLYTYDQVRRGEVPTLHDFLQTRDLALEMLTASPSVVTAGVMGSVAHGTPSRGSDLDLLTICRTQGEHEVSTILLEIRKLAKARHVMVDARLLTVQSGREGHHFFGPSFLITWRKLMELGAIIGPPPQLFIWGMAPTIAIEMARKIERNLSVIMALEHEHRSLQNREAKLDTFLRRWHRSNIRPLHFYIRLGRWLLWLRYGRLEDDRAASVISSIFQDRHFSFLHPLYREAHGLQKEYDILLERAIANEIPRHEYEQAIRRLALESLRVNALLIKKTNVRVVRDSRLQLERVA
;
A
#
# COMPACT_ATOMS: atom_id res chain seq x y z
N MET A 1 3.40 0.63 0.96
CA MET A 1 4.42 1.55 1.52
C MET A 1 4.34 1.68 3.03
N GLY A 2 5.47 1.64 3.75
CA GLY A 2 5.58 1.71 5.21
C GLY A 2 6.38 0.56 5.85
N PHE A 3 7.47 0.11 5.23
CA PHE A 3 8.37 -0.91 5.80
C PHE A 3 9.27 -0.31 6.89
N LEU A 4 9.48 -1.09 7.95
CA LEU A 4 10.46 -0.81 9.01
C LEU A 4 11.71 -1.67 8.79
N TYR A 5 12.88 -1.04 8.64
CA TYR A 5 14.16 -1.73 8.54
C TYR A 5 14.76 -1.95 9.93
N THR A 6 15.27 -3.15 10.18
CA THR A 6 16.03 -3.42 11.43
C THR A 6 17.44 -2.83 11.34
N TYR A 7 18.10 -2.61 12.48
CA TYR A 7 19.44 -2.00 12.49
C TYR A 7 20.44 -2.83 11.67
N ASP A 8 20.42 -4.16 11.81
CA ASP A 8 21.30 -5.06 11.07
C ASP A 8 21.13 -4.95 9.55
N GLN A 9 19.90 -4.67 9.09
CA GLN A 9 19.62 -4.49 7.67
C GLN A 9 20.18 -3.17 7.16
N VAL A 10 20.02 -2.10 7.94
CA VAL A 10 20.64 -0.81 7.64
C VAL A 10 22.17 -0.99 7.57
N ARG A 11 22.77 -1.70 8.52
CA ARG A 11 24.21 -1.98 8.54
C ARG A 11 24.71 -2.79 7.35
N ARG A 12 23.93 -3.76 6.89
CA ARG A 12 24.24 -4.58 5.72
C ARG A 12 23.92 -3.89 4.38
N GLY A 13 23.45 -2.65 4.40
CA GLY A 13 23.08 -1.92 3.18
C GLY A 13 21.79 -2.42 2.53
N GLU A 14 20.93 -3.11 3.29
CA GLU A 14 19.68 -3.69 2.79
C GLU A 14 18.53 -2.68 2.65
N VAL A 15 18.84 -1.39 2.59
CA VAL A 15 17.84 -0.32 2.42
C VAL A 15 17.90 0.16 0.97
N PRO A 16 16.81 0.02 0.19
CA PRO A 16 16.81 0.43 -1.20
C PRO A 16 16.97 1.95 -1.32
N THR A 17 17.81 2.35 -2.26
CA THR A 17 17.91 3.73 -2.73
C THR A 17 16.76 4.07 -3.68
N LEU A 18 16.56 5.36 -3.97
CA LEU A 18 15.57 5.78 -4.98
C LEU A 18 15.88 5.21 -6.37
N HIS A 19 17.16 5.09 -6.69
CA HIS A 19 17.62 4.54 -7.96
C HIS A 19 17.28 3.05 -8.09
N ASP A 20 17.36 2.28 -7.00
CA ASP A 20 17.00 0.86 -7.00
C ASP A 20 15.54 0.62 -7.43
N PHE A 21 14.62 1.49 -7.02
CA PHE A 21 13.21 1.41 -7.45
C PHE A 21 13.06 1.64 -8.95
N LEU A 22 13.77 2.62 -9.51
CA LEU A 22 13.71 2.95 -10.94
C LEU A 22 14.30 1.81 -11.78
N GLN A 23 15.48 1.30 -11.40
CA GLN A 23 16.08 0.14 -12.07
C GLN A 23 15.19 -1.10 -12.00
N THR A 24 14.59 -1.37 -10.83
CA THR A 24 13.71 -2.53 -10.66
C THR A 24 12.43 -2.37 -11.49
N ARG A 25 11.87 -1.15 -11.57
CA ARG A 25 10.73 -0.83 -12.43
C ARG A 25 11.06 -1.11 -13.89
N ASP A 26 12.17 -0.58 -14.39
CA ASP A 26 12.54 -0.66 -15.81
C ASP A 26 12.83 -2.10 -16.20
N LEU A 27 13.60 -2.82 -15.37
CA LEU A 27 13.85 -4.27 -15.52
C LEU A 27 12.55 -5.07 -15.55
N ALA A 28 11.62 -4.81 -14.63
CA ALA A 28 10.35 -5.53 -14.57
C ALA A 28 9.52 -5.30 -15.84
N LEU A 29 9.43 -4.05 -16.32
CA LEU A 29 8.71 -3.72 -17.55
C LEU A 29 9.37 -4.33 -18.78
N GLU A 30 10.70 -4.32 -18.88
CA GLU A 30 11.44 -4.95 -19.97
C GLU A 30 11.18 -6.46 -20.03
N MET A 31 11.32 -7.17 -18.90
CA MET A 31 11.09 -8.61 -18.82
C MET A 31 9.64 -8.99 -19.19
N LEU A 32 8.68 -8.19 -18.74
CA LEU A 32 7.26 -8.39 -19.08
C LEU A 32 6.95 -8.05 -20.54
N THR A 33 7.61 -7.05 -21.10
CA THR A 33 7.45 -6.67 -22.52
C THR A 33 8.00 -7.73 -23.47
N ALA A 34 9.07 -8.42 -23.06
CA ALA A 34 9.70 -9.47 -23.86
C ALA A 34 8.84 -10.74 -24.01
N SER A 35 7.88 -10.98 -23.12
CA SER A 35 7.03 -12.16 -23.19
C SER A 35 5.83 -11.93 -24.10
N PRO A 36 5.62 -12.76 -25.14
CA PRO A 36 4.46 -12.63 -26.00
C PRO A 36 3.17 -12.93 -25.23
N SER A 37 3.22 -13.68 -24.14
CA SER A 37 2.07 -14.06 -23.31
C SER A 37 1.47 -12.88 -22.52
N VAL A 38 2.24 -11.83 -22.30
CA VAL A 38 1.78 -10.61 -21.63
C VAL A 38 0.92 -9.79 -22.58
N VAL A 39 -0.28 -9.41 -22.12
CA VAL A 39 -1.22 -8.57 -22.87
C VAL A 39 -1.06 -7.11 -22.44
N THR A 40 -1.04 -6.89 -21.13
CA THR A 40 -0.72 -5.59 -20.54
C THR A 40 0.00 -5.80 -19.23
N ALA A 41 0.92 -4.91 -18.90
CA ALA A 41 1.48 -4.82 -17.58
C ALA A 41 1.68 -3.36 -17.20
N GLY A 42 1.81 -3.09 -15.91
CA GLY A 42 2.08 -1.74 -15.47
C GLY A 42 2.55 -1.68 -14.04
N VAL A 43 3.18 -0.57 -13.73
CA VAL A 43 3.61 -0.21 -12.39
C VAL A 43 2.57 0.73 -11.81
N MET A 44 2.21 0.51 -10.55
CA MET A 44 1.25 1.33 -9.81
C MET A 44 1.93 2.00 -8.62
N GLY A 45 1.18 2.87 -7.93
CA GLY A 45 1.61 3.43 -6.66
C GLY A 45 2.72 4.47 -6.79
N SER A 46 3.51 4.63 -5.74
CA SER A 46 4.49 5.72 -5.63
C SER A 46 5.59 5.69 -6.68
N VAL A 47 6.01 4.49 -7.10
CA VAL A 47 7.03 4.33 -8.13
C VAL A 47 6.51 4.83 -9.47
N ALA A 48 5.26 4.54 -9.82
CA ALA A 48 4.63 5.04 -11.04
C ALA A 48 4.46 6.56 -11.03
N HIS A 49 4.19 7.16 -9.87
CA HIS A 49 4.07 8.60 -9.70
C HIS A 49 5.40 9.33 -9.51
N GLY A 50 6.55 8.64 -9.56
CA GLY A 50 7.87 9.24 -9.42
C GLY A 50 8.17 9.77 -8.01
N THR A 51 7.43 9.33 -6.99
CA THR A 51 7.63 9.73 -5.59
C THR A 51 7.87 8.55 -4.65
N PRO A 52 8.76 7.58 -4.97
CA PRO A 52 9.10 6.53 -4.03
C PRO A 52 9.84 7.10 -2.82
N SER A 53 9.57 6.52 -1.66
CA SER A 53 10.37 6.63 -0.43
C SER A 53 11.14 5.32 -0.18
N ARG A 54 12.14 5.31 0.73
CA ARG A 54 12.86 4.09 1.12
C ARG A 54 11.97 2.99 1.70
N GLY A 55 10.80 3.35 2.24
CA GLY A 55 9.78 2.42 2.72
C GLY A 55 8.78 1.97 1.64
N SER A 56 9.03 2.22 0.36
CA SER A 56 8.13 1.85 -0.73
C SER A 56 8.26 0.40 -1.15
N ASP A 57 7.22 -0.08 -1.82
CA ASP A 57 7.18 -1.30 -2.62
C ASP A 57 7.05 -0.93 -4.11
N LEU A 58 7.36 -1.89 -4.98
CA LEU A 58 6.99 -1.85 -6.39
C LEU A 58 5.69 -2.64 -6.58
N ASP A 59 4.59 -1.92 -6.82
CA ASP A 59 3.29 -2.52 -7.12
C ASP A 59 3.21 -2.82 -8.63
N LEU A 60 3.13 -4.10 -9.01
CA LEU A 60 3.00 -4.52 -10.41
C LEU A 60 1.62 -5.13 -10.67
N LEU A 61 1.01 -4.73 -11.79
CA LEU A 61 -0.14 -5.39 -12.37
C LEU A 61 0.29 -6.03 -13.69
N THR A 62 -0.09 -7.28 -13.92
CA THR A 62 0.12 -7.98 -15.19
C THR A 62 -1.14 -8.73 -15.59
N ILE A 63 -1.57 -8.54 -16.83
CA ILE A 63 -2.63 -9.32 -17.48
C ILE A 63 -2.00 -10.11 -18.61
N CYS A 64 -2.24 -11.42 -18.63
CA CYS A 64 -1.69 -12.35 -19.61
C CYS A 64 -2.78 -13.15 -20.33
N ARG A 65 -2.41 -13.80 -21.44
CA ARG A 65 -3.26 -14.82 -22.06
C ARG A 65 -3.33 -16.04 -21.14
N THR A 66 -4.50 -16.71 -21.09
CA THR A 66 -4.70 -17.88 -20.22
C THR A 66 -3.66 -18.97 -20.44
N GLN A 67 -3.28 -19.25 -21.69
CA GLN A 67 -2.27 -20.28 -21.99
C GLN A 67 -0.86 -19.93 -21.48
N GLY A 68 -0.58 -18.64 -21.25
CA GLY A 68 0.73 -18.13 -20.84
C GLY A 68 0.86 -17.85 -19.35
N GLU A 69 -0.14 -18.19 -18.53
CA GLU A 69 -0.15 -17.86 -17.10
C GLU A 69 1.08 -18.41 -16.36
N HIS A 70 1.47 -19.66 -16.65
CA HIS A 70 2.63 -20.29 -16.01
C HIS A 70 3.95 -19.62 -16.38
N GLU A 71 4.11 -19.25 -17.65
CA GLU A 71 5.27 -18.52 -18.16
C GLU A 71 5.40 -17.16 -17.46
N VAL A 72 4.31 -16.37 -17.45
CA VAL A 72 4.30 -15.05 -16.84
C VAL A 72 4.49 -15.12 -15.33
N SER A 73 3.91 -16.13 -14.66
CA SER A 73 4.15 -16.38 -13.24
C SER A 73 5.64 -16.61 -12.95
N THR A 74 6.33 -17.38 -13.80
CA THR A 74 7.77 -17.62 -13.69
C THR A 74 8.57 -16.33 -13.87
N ILE A 75 8.20 -15.48 -14.85
CA ILE A 75 8.80 -14.15 -15.04
C ILE A 75 8.63 -13.29 -13.79
N LEU A 76 7.43 -13.24 -13.20
CA LEU A 76 7.17 -12.47 -11.98
C LEU A 76 7.97 -13.00 -10.77
N LEU A 77 8.23 -14.30 -10.69
CA LEU A 77 9.11 -14.87 -9.67
C LEU A 77 10.56 -14.43 -9.86
N GLU A 78 11.06 -14.42 -11.10
CA GLU A 78 12.42 -13.96 -11.38
C GLU A 78 12.56 -12.45 -11.13
N ILE A 79 11.56 -11.64 -11.50
CA ILE A 79 11.51 -10.20 -11.15
C ILE A 79 11.62 -10.02 -9.63
N ARG A 80 10.86 -10.76 -8.83
CA ARG A 80 10.94 -10.69 -7.36
C ARG A 80 12.34 -11.06 -6.85
N LYS A 81 12.97 -12.07 -7.44
CA LYS A 81 14.33 -12.51 -7.07
C LYS A 81 15.38 -11.45 -7.40
N LEU A 82 15.31 -10.84 -8.59
CA LEU A 82 16.22 -9.78 -9.02
C LEU A 82 16.00 -8.48 -8.23
N ALA A 83 14.76 -8.15 -7.89
CA ALA A 83 14.41 -7.02 -7.03
C ALA A 83 14.94 -7.21 -5.60
N LYS A 84 14.90 -8.45 -5.08
CA LYS A 84 15.46 -8.79 -3.76
C LYS A 84 16.96 -8.52 -3.67
N ALA A 85 17.71 -8.68 -4.76
CA ALA A 85 19.13 -8.32 -4.82
C ALA A 85 19.38 -6.81 -4.64
N ARG A 86 18.36 -5.99 -4.86
CA ARG A 86 18.35 -4.53 -4.61
C ARG A 86 17.51 -4.14 -3.39
N HIS A 87 17.07 -5.14 -2.61
CA HIS A 87 16.21 -4.95 -1.43
C HIS A 87 14.87 -4.26 -1.71
N VAL A 88 14.44 -4.25 -2.99
CA VAL A 88 13.14 -3.72 -3.39
C VAL A 88 12.10 -4.83 -3.26
N MET A 89 11.06 -4.55 -2.47
CA MET A 89 9.93 -5.46 -2.31
C MET A 89 8.95 -5.27 -3.47
N VAL A 90 8.53 -6.38 -4.10
CA VAL A 90 7.63 -6.35 -5.26
C VAL A 90 6.30 -7.03 -4.92
N ASP A 91 5.20 -6.27 -4.95
CA ASP A 91 3.82 -6.79 -4.92
C ASP A 91 3.31 -6.94 -6.35
N ALA A 92 3.62 -8.08 -6.97
CA ALA A 92 3.15 -8.38 -8.32
C ALA A 92 1.84 -9.16 -8.31
N ARG A 93 0.86 -8.66 -9.07
CA ARG A 93 -0.46 -9.25 -9.25
C ARG A 93 -0.63 -9.71 -10.68
N LEU A 94 -0.92 -11.00 -10.84
CA LEU A 94 -1.17 -11.64 -12.13
C LEU A 94 -2.67 -11.88 -12.30
N LEU A 95 -3.19 -11.56 -13.48
CA LEU A 95 -4.52 -11.94 -13.94
C LEU A 95 -4.40 -12.56 -15.33
N THR A 96 -5.30 -13.48 -15.66
CA THR A 96 -5.51 -13.88 -17.04
C THR A 96 -6.61 -13.02 -17.66
N VAL A 97 -6.62 -12.89 -18.99
CA VAL A 97 -7.74 -12.23 -19.70
C VAL A 97 -9.07 -12.91 -19.36
N GLN A 98 -9.08 -14.24 -19.24
CA GLN A 98 -10.27 -14.99 -18.85
C GLN A 98 -10.72 -14.62 -17.44
N SER A 99 -9.84 -14.66 -16.45
CA SER A 99 -10.19 -14.33 -15.07
C SER A 99 -10.66 -12.88 -14.93
N GLY A 100 -10.03 -11.95 -15.66
CA GLY A 100 -10.44 -10.55 -15.71
C GLY A 100 -11.86 -10.36 -16.27
N ARG A 101 -12.22 -11.09 -17.32
CA ARG A 101 -13.56 -11.02 -17.94
C ARG A 101 -14.65 -11.73 -17.14
N GLU A 102 -14.29 -12.77 -16.41
CA GLU A 102 -15.19 -13.48 -15.50
C GLU A 102 -15.45 -12.69 -14.20
N GLY A 103 -14.77 -11.57 -13.98
CA GLY A 103 -14.86 -10.78 -12.74
C GLY A 103 -14.06 -11.35 -11.58
N HIS A 104 -13.17 -12.32 -11.85
CA HIS A 104 -12.23 -12.88 -10.89
C HIS A 104 -11.01 -11.95 -10.71
N HIS A 105 -11.24 -10.76 -10.17
CA HIS A 105 -10.21 -9.76 -9.87
C HIS A 105 -10.55 -8.89 -8.64
N PHE A 106 -9.58 -8.11 -8.16
CA PHE A 106 -9.73 -7.24 -6.99
C PHE A 106 -9.93 -5.75 -7.34
N PHE A 107 -9.96 -5.42 -8.63
CA PHE A 107 -10.19 -4.05 -9.12
C PHE A 107 -11.64 -3.63 -8.99
N GLY A 108 -11.86 -2.36 -8.65
CA GLY A 108 -13.17 -1.71 -8.68
C GLY A 108 -13.12 -0.41 -9.47
N PRO A 109 -14.24 0.30 -9.60
CA PRO A 109 -14.37 1.47 -10.46
C PRO A 109 -13.38 2.60 -10.15
N SER A 110 -12.84 2.69 -8.93
CA SER A 110 -11.80 3.67 -8.60
C SER A 110 -10.51 3.51 -9.42
N PHE A 111 -10.22 2.29 -9.90
CA PHE A 111 -9.03 2.02 -10.73
C PHE A 111 -9.14 2.54 -12.15
N LEU A 112 -10.33 2.81 -12.68
CA LEU A 112 -10.49 3.40 -14.02
C LEU A 112 -9.80 4.76 -14.11
N ILE A 113 -9.91 5.56 -13.04
CA ILE A 113 -9.26 6.86 -12.94
C ILE A 113 -7.75 6.68 -12.75
N THR A 114 -7.34 5.72 -11.93
CA THR A 114 -5.91 5.39 -11.73
C THR A 114 -5.25 4.95 -13.04
N TRP A 115 -5.86 4.06 -13.82
CA TRP A 115 -5.28 3.53 -15.05
C TRP A 115 -5.09 4.61 -16.11
N ARG A 116 -6.04 5.53 -16.26
CA ARG A 116 -5.89 6.66 -17.17
C ARG A 116 -4.62 7.47 -16.84
N LYS A 117 -4.43 7.82 -15.56
CA LYS A 117 -3.24 8.56 -15.09
C LYS A 117 -1.95 7.75 -15.30
N LEU A 118 -1.98 6.45 -15.06
CA LEU A 118 -0.81 5.58 -15.28
C LEU A 118 -0.44 5.46 -16.77
N MET A 119 -1.42 5.46 -17.67
CA MET A 119 -1.17 5.53 -19.11
C MET A 119 -0.55 6.87 -19.51
N GLU A 120 -1.07 7.99 -19.00
CA GLU A 120 -0.52 9.33 -19.24
C GLU A 120 0.95 9.45 -18.78
N LEU A 121 1.32 8.69 -17.74
CA LEU A 121 2.69 8.62 -17.21
C LEU A 121 3.60 7.59 -17.91
N GLY A 122 3.09 6.85 -18.90
CA GLY A 122 3.85 5.77 -19.55
C GLY A 122 4.19 4.60 -18.61
N ALA A 123 3.46 4.47 -17.50
CA ALA A 123 3.68 3.41 -16.51
C ALA A 123 2.99 2.08 -16.86
N ILE A 124 2.36 1.99 -18.04
CA ILE A 124 1.64 0.82 -18.54
C ILE A 124 2.19 0.47 -19.93
N ILE A 125 2.47 -0.82 -20.13
CA ILE A 125 2.74 -1.43 -21.43
C ILE A 125 1.48 -2.13 -21.96
N GLY A 126 1.33 -2.12 -23.28
CA GLY A 126 0.20 -2.75 -23.96
C GLY A 126 -1.12 -1.96 -23.86
N PRO A 127 -2.25 -2.58 -24.24
CA PRO A 127 -3.55 -1.92 -24.21
C PRO A 127 -4.03 -1.64 -22.78
N PRO A 128 -4.95 -0.69 -22.60
CA PRO A 128 -5.44 -0.31 -21.27
C PRO A 128 -6.07 -1.50 -20.50
N PRO A 129 -5.74 -1.72 -19.21
CA PRO A 129 -6.27 -2.83 -18.41
C PRO A 129 -7.80 -2.93 -18.38
N GLN A 130 -8.52 -1.80 -18.47
CA GLN A 130 -9.98 -1.78 -18.48
C GLN A 130 -10.62 -2.56 -19.64
N LEU A 131 -9.87 -2.83 -20.71
CA LEU A 131 -10.36 -3.64 -21.83
C LEU A 131 -10.52 -5.12 -21.47
N PHE A 132 -9.90 -5.56 -20.36
CA PHE A 132 -9.81 -6.97 -19.97
C PHE A 132 -10.47 -7.27 -18.63
N ILE A 133 -11.02 -6.27 -17.95
CA ILE A 133 -11.51 -6.36 -16.56
C ILE A 133 -13.00 -6.01 -16.53
N TRP A 134 -13.85 -6.98 -16.22
CA TRP A 134 -15.32 -6.87 -16.19
C TRP A 134 -15.89 -7.22 -14.82
N GLY A 135 -17.13 -6.83 -14.51
CA GLY A 135 -17.75 -7.17 -13.22
C GLY A 135 -17.19 -6.34 -12.05
N MET A 136 -16.64 -5.16 -12.33
CA MET A 136 -16.31 -4.17 -11.31
C MET A 136 -17.56 -3.79 -10.50
N ALA A 137 -17.36 -3.36 -9.25
CA ALA A 137 -18.46 -2.85 -8.42
C ALA A 137 -19.21 -1.71 -9.16
N PRO A 138 -20.54 -1.56 -8.95
CA PRO A 138 -21.35 -0.62 -9.73
C PRO A 138 -20.92 0.84 -9.51
N THR A 139 -20.47 1.16 -8.29
CA THR A 139 -20.03 2.50 -7.92
C THR A 139 -18.81 2.45 -7.00
N ILE A 140 -18.06 3.54 -7.02
CA ILE A 140 -16.90 3.76 -6.13
C ILE A 140 -17.35 3.77 -4.67
N ALA A 141 -18.52 4.31 -4.36
CA ALA A 141 -19.06 4.31 -3.00
C ALA A 141 -19.21 2.89 -2.44
N ILE A 142 -19.82 1.99 -3.21
CA ILE A 142 -19.96 0.57 -2.84
C ILE A 142 -18.58 -0.11 -2.70
N GLU A 143 -17.66 0.18 -3.63
CA GLU A 143 -16.29 -0.34 -3.56
C GLU A 143 -15.58 0.08 -2.26
N MET A 144 -15.64 1.37 -1.91
CA MET A 144 -14.98 1.90 -0.72
C MET A 144 -15.64 1.43 0.56
N ALA A 145 -16.97 1.37 0.62
CA ALA A 145 -17.70 0.80 1.75
C ALA A 145 -17.25 -0.64 2.02
N ARG A 146 -17.25 -1.50 0.98
CA ARG A 146 -16.76 -2.89 1.10
C ARG A 146 -15.29 -2.96 1.51
N LYS A 147 -14.42 -2.08 0.99
CA LYS A 147 -13.01 -2.02 1.39
C LYS A 147 -12.87 -1.65 2.87
N ILE A 148 -13.62 -0.66 3.34
CA ILE A 148 -13.63 -0.24 4.74
C ILE A 148 -14.13 -1.40 5.62
N GLU A 149 -15.27 -2.02 5.28
CA GLU A 149 -15.84 -3.17 5.99
C GLU A 149 -14.89 -4.36 6.06
N ARG A 150 -14.29 -4.76 4.93
CA ARG A 150 -13.30 -5.85 4.91
C ARG A 150 -12.10 -5.56 5.80
N ASN A 151 -11.69 -4.30 5.88
CA ASN A 151 -10.60 -3.94 6.79
C ASN A 151 -11.07 -3.94 8.25
N LEU A 152 -12.36 -3.77 8.56
CA LEU A 152 -12.87 -3.84 9.96
C LEU A 152 -12.51 -5.17 10.66
N SER A 153 -12.34 -6.27 9.92
CA SER A 153 -11.87 -7.54 10.52
C SER A 153 -10.36 -7.52 10.80
N VAL A 154 -9.57 -6.97 9.88
CA VAL A 154 -8.12 -6.70 10.08
C VAL A 154 -7.93 -5.81 11.31
N ILE A 155 -8.88 -4.93 11.57
CA ILE A 155 -8.87 -3.96 12.67
C ILE A 155 -9.07 -4.63 14.02
N MET A 156 -10.01 -5.56 14.12
CA MET A 156 -10.19 -6.37 15.32
C MET A 156 -8.93 -7.22 15.58
N ALA A 157 -8.30 -7.72 14.52
CA ALA A 157 -7.04 -8.43 14.63
C ALA A 157 -5.90 -7.50 15.10
N LEU A 158 -5.77 -6.29 14.56
CA LEU A 158 -4.75 -5.30 14.96
C LEU A 158 -4.94 -4.83 16.41
N GLU A 159 -6.18 -4.69 16.88
CA GLU A 159 -6.47 -4.34 18.28
C GLU A 159 -6.10 -5.48 19.24
N HIS A 160 -6.46 -6.72 18.87
CA HIS A 160 -6.05 -7.90 19.63
C HIS A 160 -4.52 -8.03 19.67
N GLU A 161 -3.87 -7.83 18.52
CA GLU A 161 -2.43 -7.89 18.37
C GLU A 161 -1.75 -6.83 19.24
N HIS A 162 -2.17 -5.56 19.18
CA HIS A 162 -1.65 -4.48 20.04
C HIS A 162 -1.74 -4.83 21.53
N ARG A 163 -2.92 -5.26 22.02
CA ARG A 163 -3.11 -5.67 23.43
C ARG A 163 -2.21 -6.84 23.82
N SER A 164 -1.97 -7.78 22.89
CA SER A 164 -1.14 -8.95 23.14
C SER A 164 0.36 -8.64 23.17
N LEU A 165 0.78 -7.58 22.48
CA LEU A 165 2.18 -7.15 22.34
C LEU A 165 2.63 -6.20 23.46
N GLN A 166 1.73 -5.37 23.99
CA GLN A 166 2.04 -4.41 25.06
C GLN A 166 2.69 -5.02 26.31
N ASN A 167 2.43 -6.32 26.58
CA ASN A 167 2.87 -6.99 27.79
C ASN A 167 3.92 -8.09 27.55
N ARG A 168 4.46 -8.24 26.33
CA ARG A 168 5.33 -9.38 25.96
C ARG A 168 6.42 -9.00 24.95
N GLU A 169 7.57 -8.55 25.42
CA GLU A 169 8.73 -8.15 24.58
C GLU A 169 9.13 -9.20 23.54
N ALA A 170 9.21 -10.48 23.93
CA ALA A 170 9.56 -11.58 23.02
C ALA A 170 8.55 -11.75 21.85
N LYS A 171 7.28 -11.39 22.07
CA LYS A 171 6.27 -11.41 21.00
C LYS A 171 6.45 -10.21 20.07
N LEU A 172 6.84 -9.05 20.58
CA LEU A 172 7.11 -7.86 19.77
C LEU A 172 8.29 -8.09 18.82
N ASP A 173 9.37 -8.72 19.30
CA ASP A 173 10.52 -9.04 18.44
C ASP A 173 10.21 -10.07 17.36
N THR A 174 9.35 -11.04 17.67
CA THR A 174 8.85 -12.02 16.68
C THR A 174 7.95 -11.33 15.66
N PHE A 175 7.10 -10.42 16.12
CA PHE A 175 6.21 -9.62 15.29
C PHE A 175 7.00 -8.70 14.34
N LEU A 176 8.00 -7.95 14.83
CA LEU A 176 8.86 -7.09 14.01
C LEU A 176 9.60 -7.90 12.92
N ARG A 177 10.12 -9.08 13.27
CA ARG A 177 10.77 -9.99 12.30
C ARG A 177 9.79 -10.51 11.25
N ARG A 178 8.55 -10.84 11.65
CA ARG A 178 7.47 -11.23 10.71
C ARG A 178 7.02 -10.07 9.85
N TRP A 179 6.94 -8.87 10.42
CA TRP A 179 6.49 -7.67 9.76
C TRP A 179 7.43 -7.25 8.63
N HIS A 180 8.74 -7.34 8.84
CA HIS A 180 9.70 -7.17 7.74
C HIS A 180 9.41 -8.13 6.56
N ARG A 181 8.98 -9.36 6.86
CA ARG A 181 8.66 -10.38 5.85
C ARG A 181 7.23 -10.31 5.34
N SER A 182 6.37 -9.45 5.89
CA SER A 182 4.96 -9.38 5.55
C SER A 182 4.64 -8.14 4.72
N ASN A 183 3.52 -8.20 4.00
CA ASN A 183 2.96 -7.05 3.28
C ASN A 183 2.19 -6.07 4.20
N ILE A 184 2.43 -6.11 5.51
CA ILE A 184 1.79 -5.22 6.49
C ILE A 184 2.52 -3.86 6.51
N ARG A 185 1.74 -2.78 6.47
CA ARG A 185 2.20 -1.40 6.24
C ARG A 185 1.53 -0.40 7.20
N PRO A 186 1.76 -0.51 8.51
CA PRO A 186 0.99 0.24 9.49
C PRO A 186 1.42 1.71 9.54
N LEU A 187 2.68 2.06 9.29
CA LEU A 187 3.08 3.47 9.25
C LEU A 187 2.33 4.28 8.18
N HIS A 188 1.81 3.67 7.11
CA HIS A 188 1.03 4.38 6.07
C HIS A 188 -0.44 3.97 6.02
N PHE A 189 -0.92 3.19 6.99
CA PHE A 189 -2.33 2.79 7.00
C PHE A 189 -3.25 4.01 6.98
N TYR A 190 -2.90 5.09 7.70
CA TYR A 190 -3.66 6.33 7.71
C TYR A 190 -3.82 6.97 6.32
N ILE A 191 -2.81 6.88 5.44
CA ILE A 191 -2.90 7.38 4.05
C ILE A 191 -3.90 6.52 3.26
N ARG A 192 -3.82 5.19 3.42
CA ARG A 192 -4.75 4.26 2.76
C ARG A 192 -6.19 4.51 3.21
N LEU A 193 -6.40 4.70 4.51
CA LEU A 193 -7.70 5.08 5.07
C LEU A 193 -8.20 6.42 4.50
N GLY A 194 -7.33 7.43 4.42
CA GLY A 194 -7.66 8.75 3.89
C GLY A 194 -8.13 8.68 2.44
N ARG A 195 -7.45 7.89 1.60
CA ARG A 195 -7.90 7.62 0.22
C ARG A 195 -9.32 7.06 0.21
N TRP A 196 -9.60 6.01 1.01
CA TRP A 196 -10.93 5.41 1.05
C TRP A 196 -12.00 6.39 1.49
N LEU A 197 -11.72 7.21 2.51
CA LEU A 197 -12.66 8.21 3.01
C LEU A 197 -12.96 9.30 1.99
N LEU A 198 -11.93 9.81 1.30
CA LEU A 198 -12.11 10.80 0.25
C LEU A 198 -12.89 10.22 -0.94
N TRP A 199 -12.55 9.01 -1.38
CA TRP A 199 -13.30 8.33 -2.44
C TRP A 199 -14.75 8.04 -2.04
N LEU A 200 -14.99 7.57 -0.81
CA LEU A 200 -16.34 7.30 -0.31
C LEU A 200 -17.17 8.59 -0.30
N ARG A 201 -16.58 9.70 0.15
CA ARG A 201 -17.27 10.97 0.31
C ARG A 201 -17.53 11.70 -1.01
N TYR A 202 -16.54 11.73 -1.89
CA TYR A 202 -16.56 12.58 -3.09
C TYR A 202 -16.71 11.80 -4.40
N GLY A 203 -16.61 10.48 -4.37
CA GLY A 203 -16.63 9.65 -5.57
C GLY A 203 -15.44 9.84 -6.50
N ARG A 204 -14.46 10.68 -6.14
CA ARG A 204 -13.25 10.97 -6.91
C ARG A 204 -12.07 11.36 -6.03
N LEU A 205 -10.85 11.11 -6.52
CA LEU A 205 -9.61 11.58 -5.92
C LEU A 205 -8.70 12.11 -7.06
N GLU A 206 -8.56 13.43 -7.16
CA GLU A 206 -7.80 14.08 -8.25
C GLU A 206 -6.29 13.78 -8.14
N ASP A 207 -5.78 13.72 -6.92
CA ASP A 207 -4.40 13.34 -6.65
C ASP A 207 -4.31 12.34 -5.50
N ASP A 208 -3.83 11.15 -5.82
CA ASP A 208 -3.74 10.00 -4.93
C ASP A 208 -2.37 9.88 -4.23
N ARG A 209 -1.46 10.83 -4.47
CA ARG A 209 -0.19 10.95 -3.74
C ARG A 209 -0.43 11.14 -2.26
N ALA A 210 0.47 10.59 -1.44
CA ALA A 210 0.35 10.62 0.02
C ALA A 210 0.21 12.05 0.59
N ALA A 211 1.07 12.98 0.13
CA ALA A 211 1.03 14.38 0.57
C ALA A 211 -0.32 15.05 0.29
N SER A 212 -0.86 14.82 -0.92
CA SER A 212 -2.14 15.39 -1.36
C SER A 212 -3.30 14.83 -0.56
N VAL A 213 -3.34 13.50 -0.34
CA VAL A 213 -4.34 12.85 0.51
C VAL A 213 -4.32 13.42 1.92
N ILE A 214 -3.14 13.57 2.53
CA ILE A 214 -2.99 14.12 3.87
C ILE A 214 -3.49 15.57 3.92
N SER A 215 -3.11 16.39 2.93
CA SER A 215 -3.56 17.78 2.83
C SER A 215 -5.08 17.86 2.70
N SER A 216 -5.69 17.06 1.83
CA SER A 216 -7.15 17.02 1.65
C SER A 216 -7.88 16.62 2.93
N ILE A 217 -7.36 15.63 3.68
CA ILE A 217 -7.94 15.26 4.97
C ILE A 217 -7.87 16.43 5.97
N PHE A 218 -6.76 17.16 6.05
CA PHE A 218 -6.61 18.30 6.96
C PHE A 218 -7.44 19.53 6.57
N GLN A 219 -7.71 19.73 5.28
CA GLN A 219 -8.51 20.86 4.80
C GLN A 219 -10.02 20.59 4.91
N ASP A 220 -10.45 19.33 4.82
CA ASP A 220 -11.86 18.98 4.91
C ASP A 220 -12.36 18.92 6.37
N ARG A 221 -13.27 19.84 6.71
CA ARG A 221 -13.90 19.95 8.04
C ARG A 221 -14.66 18.68 8.44
N HIS A 222 -15.13 17.87 7.49
CA HIS A 222 -15.83 16.61 7.80
C HIS A 222 -14.90 15.60 8.47
N PHE A 223 -13.60 15.65 8.17
CA PHE A 223 -12.59 14.77 8.76
C PHE A 223 -11.85 15.40 9.94
N SER A 224 -12.27 16.58 10.42
CA SER A 224 -11.66 17.29 11.56
C SER A 224 -11.47 16.42 12.80
N PHE A 225 -12.41 15.52 13.07
CA PHE A 225 -12.35 14.56 14.19
C PHE A 225 -11.20 13.54 14.10
N LEU A 226 -10.65 13.32 12.89
CA LEU A 226 -9.50 12.46 12.64
C LEU A 226 -8.18 13.24 12.61
N HIS A 227 -8.21 14.57 12.48
CA HIS A 227 -7.00 15.38 12.35
C HIS A 227 -5.95 15.13 13.44
N PRO A 228 -6.29 15.01 14.75
CA PRO A 228 -5.28 14.74 15.77
C PRO A 228 -4.52 13.43 15.51
N LEU A 229 -5.24 12.38 15.13
CA LEU A 229 -4.66 11.06 14.86
C LEU A 229 -3.88 11.03 13.54
N TYR A 230 -4.31 11.79 12.52
CA TYR A 230 -3.53 11.97 11.28
C TYR A 230 -2.22 12.71 11.54
N ARG A 231 -2.23 13.76 12.38
CA ARG A 231 -0.99 14.46 12.78
C ARG A 231 -0.05 13.53 13.51
N GLU A 232 -0.58 12.73 14.42
CA GLU A 232 0.18 11.74 15.17
C GLU A 232 0.80 10.67 14.26
N ALA A 233 -0.01 10.04 13.38
CA ALA A 233 0.49 9.05 12.42
C ALA A 233 1.54 9.63 11.47
N HIS A 234 1.30 10.84 10.97
CA HIS A 234 2.25 11.54 10.10
C HIS A 234 3.55 11.91 10.83
N GLY A 235 3.45 12.28 12.11
CA GLY A 235 4.59 12.51 12.99
C GLY A 235 5.44 11.27 13.18
N LEU A 236 4.82 10.12 13.49
CA LEU A 236 5.51 8.83 13.61
C LEU A 236 6.23 8.44 12.32
N GLN A 237 5.62 8.69 11.16
CA GLN A 237 6.28 8.45 9.88
C GLN A 237 7.52 9.34 9.69
N LYS A 238 7.40 10.65 9.93
CA LYS A 238 8.54 11.57 9.84
C LYS A 238 9.66 11.21 10.81
N GLU A 239 9.30 10.82 12.03
CA GLU A 239 10.24 10.39 13.03
C GLU A 239 10.99 9.13 12.59
N TYR A 240 10.29 8.17 11.98
CA TYR A 240 10.93 6.99 11.38
C TYR A 240 11.86 7.37 10.24
N ASP A 241 11.44 8.25 9.33
CA ASP A 241 12.28 8.68 8.21
C ASP A 241 13.59 9.31 8.73
N ILE A 242 13.53 10.20 9.72
CA ILE A 242 14.72 10.80 10.38
C ILE A 242 15.58 9.73 11.07
N LEU A 243 14.95 8.81 11.82
CA LEU A 243 15.64 7.73 12.52
C LEU A 243 16.41 6.84 11.54
N LEU A 244 15.81 6.52 10.39
CA LEU A 244 16.41 5.70 9.33
C LEU A 244 17.59 6.43 8.70
N GLU A 245 17.48 7.73 8.39
CA GLU A 245 18.61 8.51 7.87
C GLU A 245 19.79 8.53 8.84
N ARG A 246 19.55 8.80 10.13
CA ARG A 246 20.59 8.75 11.16
C ARG A 246 21.23 7.38 11.28
N ALA A 247 20.43 6.31 11.17
CA ALA A 247 20.94 4.96 11.16
C ALA A 247 21.76 4.65 9.92
N ILE A 248 21.47 5.22 8.76
CA ILE A 248 22.29 5.05 7.55
C ILE A 248 23.60 5.82 7.66
N ALA A 249 23.56 7.04 8.22
CA ALA A 249 24.73 7.87 8.48
C ALA A 249 25.61 7.40 9.66
N ASN A 250 25.22 6.33 10.35
CA ASN A 250 25.91 5.83 11.54
C ASN A 250 25.93 6.79 12.75
N GLU A 251 24.89 7.61 12.88
CA GLU A 251 24.76 8.64 13.92
C GLU A 251 23.86 8.22 15.09
N ILE A 252 23.51 6.93 15.15
CA ILE A 252 22.70 6.37 16.23
C ILE A 252 23.19 4.96 16.60
N PRO A 253 23.41 4.69 17.90
CA PRO A 253 23.73 3.36 18.38
C PRO A 253 22.62 2.34 18.09
N ARG A 254 23.02 1.07 17.92
CA ARG A 254 22.09 -0.05 17.69
C ARG A 254 20.94 -0.10 18.70
N HIS A 255 21.26 -0.02 19.98
CA HIS A 255 20.28 -0.17 21.05
C HIS A 255 19.23 0.95 21.04
N GLU A 256 19.65 2.20 20.78
CA GLU A 256 18.73 3.34 20.65
C GLU A 256 17.82 3.18 19.43
N TYR A 257 18.38 2.75 18.30
CA TYR A 257 17.60 2.50 17.08
C TYR A 257 16.56 1.40 17.29
N GLU A 258 16.95 0.26 17.86
CA GLU A 258 16.05 -0.87 18.11
C GLU A 258 14.93 -0.50 19.09
N GLN A 259 15.23 0.26 20.15
CA GLN A 259 14.22 0.80 21.07
C GLN A 259 13.26 1.77 20.36
N ALA A 260 13.79 2.68 19.54
CA ALA A 260 12.99 3.64 18.80
C ALA A 260 12.05 2.95 17.80
N ILE A 261 12.52 1.94 17.06
CA ILE A 261 11.71 1.13 16.14
C ILE A 261 10.59 0.39 16.88
N ARG A 262 10.90 -0.24 18.03
CA ARG A 262 9.88 -0.92 18.86
C ARG A 262 8.78 0.04 19.30
N ARG A 263 9.15 1.23 19.78
CA ARG A 263 8.20 2.28 20.16
C ARG A 263 7.37 2.73 18.95
N LEU A 264 8.01 3.07 17.83
CA LEU A 264 7.32 3.49 16.60
C LEU A 264 6.33 2.43 16.10
N ALA A 265 6.71 1.16 16.18
CA ALA A 265 5.85 0.03 15.84
C ALA A 265 4.59 -0.03 16.72
N LEU A 266 4.76 0.00 18.04
CA LEU A 266 3.64 -0.04 18.99
C LEU A 266 2.72 1.18 18.84
N GLU A 267 3.31 2.37 18.76
CA GLU A 267 2.55 3.62 18.60
C GLU A 267 1.80 3.66 17.26
N SER A 268 2.43 3.19 16.18
CA SER A 268 1.75 3.09 14.87
C SER A 268 0.55 2.14 14.94
N LEU A 269 0.70 0.99 15.59
CA LEU A 269 -0.42 0.06 15.78
C LEU A 269 -1.55 0.69 16.61
N ARG A 270 -1.21 1.37 17.71
CA ARG A 270 -2.19 2.08 18.55
C ARG A 270 -2.95 3.14 17.75
N VAL A 271 -2.23 4.01 17.05
CA VAL A 271 -2.81 5.12 16.28
C VAL A 271 -3.70 4.57 15.16
N ASN A 272 -3.28 3.51 14.47
CA ASN A 272 -4.10 2.87 13.45
C ASN A 272 -5.39 2.28 14.03
N ALA A 273 -5.31 1.55 15.16
CA ALA A 273 -6.50 1.04 15.83
C ALA A 273 -7.48 2.17 16.21
N LEU A 274 -6.96 3.31 16.69
CA LEU A 274 -7.77 4.49 17.03
C LEU A 274 -8.38 5.18 15.80
N LEU A 275 -7.60 5.42 14.74
CA LEU A 275 -8.05 6.03 13.49
C LEU A 275 -9.27 5.30 12.96
N ILE A 276 -9.14 4.00 12.96
CA ILE A 276 -10.16 3.10 12.49
C ILE A 276 -11.37 3.10 13.41
N LYS A 277 -11.18 2.96 14.73
CA LYS A 277 -12.30 2.93 15.68
C LYS A 277 -13.15 4.19 15.54
N LYS A 278 -12.51 5.36 15.44
CA LYS A 278 -13.20 6.63 15.19
C LYS A 278 -13.89 6.67 13.83
N THR A 279 -13.26 6.10 12.81
CA THR A 279 -13.85 6.00 11.47
C THR A 279 -15.08 5.11 11.46
N ASN A 280 -15.00 3.90 12.03
CA ASN A 280 -16.09 2.91 12.07
C ASN A 280 -17.36 3.50 12.72
N VAL A 281 -17.20 4.19 13.86
CA VAL A 281 -18.33 4.81 14.59
C VAL A 281 -19.11 5.81 13.74
N ARG A 282 -18.45 6.53 12.83
CA ARG A 282 -19.11 7.54 11.97
C ARG A 282 -19.48 7.00 10.59
N VAL A 283 -18.55 6.32 9.92
CA VAL A 283 -18.73 5.85 8.54
C VAL A 283 -19.76 4.72 8.43
N VAL A 284 -19.85 3.80 9.38
CA VAL A 284 -20.91 2.76 9.35
C VAL A 284 -22.30 3.36 9.56
N ARG A 285 -22.41 4.44 10.35
CA ARG A 285 -23.67 5.20 10.48
C ARG A 285 -24.04 5.90 9.18
N ASP A 286 -23.08 6.58 8.55
CA ASP A 286 -23.35 7.37 7.34
C ASP A 286 -23.51 6.50 6.08
N SER A 287 -22.79 5.38 5.98
CA SER A 287 -22.84 4.47 4.83
C SER A 287 -24.12 3.63 4.80
N ARG A 288 -24.66 3.23 5.98
CA ARG A 288 -25.99 2.60 6.05
C ARG A 288 -27.07 3.54 5.51
N LEU A 289 -27.04 4.81 5.92
CA LEU A 289 -27.97 5.83 5.45
C LEU A 289 -27.85 6.14 3.95
N GLN A 290 -26.64 6.01 3.37
CA GLN A 290 -26.45 6.17 1.92
C GLN A 290 -26.88 4.94 1.12
N LEU A 291 -26.60 3.73 1.61
CA LEU A 291 -27.01 2.49 0.95
C LEU A 291 -28.54 2.30 0.99
N GLU A 292 -29.19 2.72 2.07
CA GLU A 292 -30.67 2.73 2.20
C GLU A 292 -31.37 3.75 1.29
N ARG A 293 -30.64 4.72 0.72
CA ARG A 293 -31.19 5.72 -0.23
C ARG A 293 -31.04 5.31 -1.70
N VAL A 294 -30.23 4.30 -1.98
CA VAL A 294 -29.91 3.81 -3.33
C VAL A 294 -30.57 2.45 -3.61
N ALA A 295 -31.11 1.79 -2.57
CA ALA A 295 -31.96 0.61 -2.65
C ALA A 295 -33.45 1.00 -2.73
#